data_AF-A0A3C1S4L4-F1
#
_entry.id   AF-A0A3C1S4L4-F1
#
_cell.length_a   1.000
_cell.length_b   1.000
_cell.length_c   1.000
_cell.angle_alpha   90.00
_cell.angle_beta   90.00
_cell.angle_gamma   90.00
#
_symmetry.space_group_name_H-M   'P 1'
#
loop_
_entity.id
_entity.type
_entity.pdbx_description
1 polymer ?
#
loop_
_entity_poly.entity_id
_entity_poly.type
_entity_poly.pdbx_seq_one_letter_code
_entity_poly.pdbx_strand_id
1 'polypeptide(L)'
;FAPTNEAFKSLLDSNSEWNSIDDIPTDLLTNILKFHVLDQKVTSGNLSDSYVKTLAAGPNEENLSLQIETTGAIEFNGDSKPIAVNLEAKNGIVHIIDKVMVPPNVVTKAINNSNFSTLVAALTDSRHTTDFVSVLSGDGPFTIFAPTNEAFQALLNSNSAWNSLTDIPIETLDAVLKYHVVNEANVQSKELKDNQEITMLNSDKITVDLTNGAKLKTSSGQIVAISATDIQGINGVIHVVDTVLLL
;
A
#
# COMPACT_ATOMS: atom_id res chain seq x y z
N PHE A 1 -8.26 8.76 -15.48
CA PHE A 1 -8.56 9.91 -14.59
C PHE A 1 -7.71 11.08 -15.03
N ALA A 2 -8.28 12.15 -15.59
CA ALA A 2 -7.54 13.27 -16.15
C ALA A 2 -7.49 14.44 -15.15
N PRO A 3 -6.31 14.84 -14.64
CA PRO A 3 -6.20 16.01 -13.78
C PRO A 3 -6.53 17.30 -14.52
N THR A 4 -7.07 18.28 -13.82
CA THR A 4 -7.27 19.63 -14.37
C THR A 4 -5.95 20.38 -14.58
N ASN A 5 -5.99 21.49 -15.32
CA ASN A 5 -4.84 22.38 -15.43
C ASN A 5 -4.39 22.94 -14.07
N GLU A 6 -5.34 23.22 -13.16
CA GLU A 6 -5.02 23.67 -11.80
C GLU A 6 -4.33 22.58 -10.98
N ALA A 7 -4.71 21.32 -11.20
CA ALA A 7 -4.04 20.17 -10.60
C ALA A 7 -2.58 20.06 -11.04
N PHE A 8 -2.30 20.27 -12.34
CA PHE A 8 -0.93 20.29 -12.86
C PHE A 8 -0.13 21.49 -12.35
N LYS A 9 -0.76 22.66 -12.23
CA LYS A 9 -0.13 23.82 -11.59
C LYS A 9 0.26 23.51 -10.15
N SER A 10 -0.64 22.88 -9.39
CA SER A 10 -0.37 22.44 -8.00
C SER A 10 0.78 21.42 -7.93
N LEU A 11 0.93 20.55 -8.94
CA LEU A 11 2.08 19.65 -9.03
C LEU A 11 3.39 20.42 -9.24
N LEU A 12 3.41 21.40 -10.15
CA LEU A 12 4.60 22.23 -10.37
C LEU A 12 4.97 23.00 -9.11
N ASP A 13 3.98 23.62 -8.45
CA ASP A 13 4.16 24.36 -7.20
C ASP A 13 4.65 23.47 -6.03
N SER A 14 4.54 22.14 -6.13
CA SER A 14 5.03 21.20 -5.11
C SER A 14 6.55 21.03 -5.10
N ASN A 15 7.24 21.46 -6.15
CA ASN A 15 8.69 21.40 -6.25
C ASN A 15 9.24 22.73 -6.80
N SER A 16 10.07 23.41 -6.02
CA SER A 16 10.67 24.70 -6.41
C SER A 16 11.56 24.64 -7.66
N GLU A 17 11.97 23.45 -8.09
CA GLU A 17 12.76 23.24 -9.30
C GLU A 17 11.88 23.11 -10.57
N TRP A 18 10.57 22.92 -10.42
CA TRP A 18 9.64 22.73 -11.55
C TRP A 18 8.89 24.02 -11.89
N ASN A 19 9.46 24.82 -12.81
CA ASN A 19 8.83 26.05 -13.31
C ASN A 19 7.85 25.78 -14.46
N SER A 20 8.05 24.66 -15.15
CA SER A 20 7.24 24.19 -16.27
C SER A 20 7.18 22.67 -16.30
N ILE A 21 6.28 22.11 -17.10
CA ILE A 21 6.16 20.65 -17.27
C ILE A 21 7.44 20.01 -17.82
N ASP A 22 8.23 20.77 -18.57
CA ASP A 22 9.49 20.31 -19.18
C ASP A 22 10.62 20.15 -18.15
N ASP A 23 10.47 20.73 -16.95
CA ASP A 23 11.42 20.57 -15.85
C ASP A 23 11.23 19.24 -15.10
N ILE A 24 10.09 18.56 -15.30
CA ILE A 24 9.84 17.25 -14.71
C ILE A 24 10.60 16.19 -15.52
N PRO A 25 11.43 15.33 -14.89
CA PRO A 25 12.09 14.24 -15.59
C PRO A 25 11.11 13.41 -16.42
N THR A 26 11.42 13.18 -17.70
CA THR A 26 10.48 12.55 -18.65
C THR A 26 9.99 11.18 -18.18
N ASP A 27 10.86 10.37 -17.56
CA ASP A 27 10.48 9.06 -17.04
C ASP A 27 9.50 9.17 -15.87
N LEU A 28 9.71 10.15 -14.98
CA LEU A 28 8.80 10.44 -13.87
C LEU A 28 7.44 10.92 -14.39
N LEU A 29 7.43 11.90 -15.29
CA LEU A 29 6.19 12.41 -15.88
C LEU A 29 5.44 11.31 -16.63
N THR A 30 6.15 10.48 -17.40
CA THR A 30 5.55 9.33 -18.10
C THR A 30 4.91 8.37 -17.12
N ASN A 31 5.58 8.03 -16.02
CA ASN A 31 5.03 7.12 -15.02
C ASN A 31 3.83 7.73 -14.28
N ILE A 32 3.87 9.02 -13.95
CA ILE A 32 2.73 9.76 -13.39
C ILE A 32 1.54 9.68 -14.35
N LEU A 33 1.73 9.99 -15.64
CA LEU A 33 0.64 9.93 -16.62
C LEU A 33 0.07 8.52 -16.78
N LYS A 34 0.93 7.49 -16.78
CA LYS A 34 0.49 6.09 -16.83
C LYS A 34 -0.30 5.67 -15.59
N PHE A 35 -0.01 6.24 -14.41
CA PHE A 35 -0.74 5.97 -13.18
C PHE A 35 -2.19 6.46 -13.23
N HIS A 36 -2.46 7.46 -14.08
CA HIS A 36 -3.79 8.00 -14.32
C HIS A 36 -4.63 7.17 -15.29
N VAL A 37 -4.06 6.14 -15.91
CA VAL A 37 -4.70 5.31 -16.94
C VAL A 37 -4.85 3.88 -16.44
N LEU A 38 -6.03 3.31 -16.67
CA LEU A 38 -6.34 1.90 -16.42
C LEU A 38 -6.50 1.18 -17.76
N ASP A 39 -6.15 -0.11 -17.81
CA ASP A 39 -6.35 -0.96 -19.01
C ASP A 39 -7.79 -1.50 -19.14
N GLN A 40 -8.75 -0.81 -18.52
CA GLN A 40 -10.15 -1.21 -18.52
C GLN A 40 -11.07 0.00 -18.45
N LYS A 41 -12.29 -0.16 -18.98
CA LYS A 41 -13.34 0.86 -18.83
C LYS A 41 -13.93 0.77 -17.43
N VAL A 42 -13.78 1.84 -16.66
CA VAL A 42 -14.40 2.01 -15.33
C VAL A 42 -15.38 3.17 -15.44
N THR A 43 -16.68 2.92 -15.23
CA THR A 43 -17.69 3.98 -15.07
C THR A 43 -17.81 4.36 -13.60
N SER A 44 -18.44 5.49 -13.28
CA SER A 44 -18.75 5.85 -11.89
C SER A 44 -19.62 4.80 -11.18
N GLY A 45 -20.44 4.05 -11.91
CA GLY A 45 -21.24 2.94 -11.37
C GLY A 45 -20.44 1.67 -11.11
N ASN A 46 -19.17 1.60 -11.53
CA ASN A 46 -18.26 0.52 -11.23
C ASN A 46 -17.33 0.82 -10.05
N LEU A 47 -17.40 2.02 -9.46
CA LEU A 47 -16.53 2.40 -8.35
C LEU A 47 -16.97 1.69 -7.08
N SER A 48 -15.98 1.17 -6.35
CA SER A 48 -16.12 0.56 -5.03
C SER A 48 -14.78 0.67 -4.31
N ASP A 49 -14.81 0.57 -2.98
CA ASP A 49 -13.61 0.54 -2.14
C ASP A 49 -12.70 -0.60 -2.58
N SER A 50 -11.58 -0.27 -3.21
CA SER A 50 -10.73 -1.26 -3.87
C SER A 50 -9.36 -0.71 -4.26
N TYR A 51 -8.50 -1.62 -4.72
CA TYR A 51 -7.30 -1.30 -5.46
C TYR A 51 -7.42 -1.81 -6.90
N VAL A 52 -7.09 -0.95 -7.87
CA VAL A 52 -7.08 -1.30 -9.30
C VAL A 52 -5.69 -1.09 -9.89
N LYS A 53 -5.31 -1.92 -10.85
CA LYS A 53 -4.01 -1.81 -11.53
C LYS A 53 -4.04 -0.70 -12.57
N THR A 54 -3.06 0.20 -12.49
CA THR A 54 -2.82 1.26 -13.49
C THR A 54 -1.89 0.78 -14.60
N LEU A 55 -1.57 1.63 -15.57
CA LEU A 55 -0.51 1.35 -16.55
C LEU A 55 0.88 1.77 -16.09
N ALA A 56 1.02 2.36 -14.90
CA ALA A 56 2.33 2.77 -14.38
C ALA A 56 3.11 1.55 -13.90
N ALA A 57 4.40 1.52 -14.22
CA ALA A 57 5.29 0.45 -13.83
C ALA A 57 5.90 0.75 -12.45
N GLY A 58 5.91 -0.27 -11.60
CA GLY A 58 6.62 -0.29 -10.32
C GLY A 58 7.80 -1.26 -10.34
N PRO A 59 8.26 -1.69 -9.15
CA PRO A 59 9.29 -2.71 -9.03
C PRO A 59 8.92 -3.98 -9.80
N ASN A 60 9.92 -4.62 -10.42
CA ASN A 60 9.78 -5.81 -11.27
C ASN A 60 8.81 -5.63 -12.46
N GLU A 61 8.61 -4.40 -12.94
CA GLU A 61 7.65 -4.05 -14.00
C GLU A 61 6.19 -4.33 -13.65
N GLU A 62 5.88 -4.59 -12.38
CA GLU A 62 4.50 -4.80 -11.94
C GLU A 62 3.71 -3.50 -11.95
N ASN A 63 2.48 -3.57 -12.43
CA ASN A 63 1.61 -2.41 -12.50
C ASN A 63 1.26 -1.88 -11.09
N LEU A 64 1.44 -0.56 -10.92
CA LEU A 64 1.13 0.14 -9.68
C LEU A 64 -0.36 0.14 -9.40
N SER A 65 -0.71 0.06 -8.13
CA SER A 65 -2.10 -0.01 -7.67
C SER A 65 -2.62 1.37 -7.31
N LEU A 66 -3.74 1.76 -7.90
CA LEU A 66 -4.51 2.95 -7.54
C LEU A 66 -5.57 2.56 -6.51
N GLN A 67 -5.61 3.27 -5.39
CA GLN A 67 -6.69 3.16 -4.42
C GLN A 67 -7.92 3.91 -4.91
N ILE A 68 -9.08 3.30 -4.78
CA ILE A 68 -10.39 3.91 -4.95
C ILE A 68 -11.10 3.78 -3.62
N GLU A 69 -11.51 4.91 -3.05
CA GLU A 69 -12.32 4.99 -1.84
C GLU A 69 -13.68 5.60 -2.21
N THR A 70 -14.75 4.96 -1.77
CA THR A 70 -16.14 5.37 -2.01
C THR A 70 -16.94 5.42 -0.70
N THR A 71 -16.41 4.86 0.40
CA THR A 71 -16.98 5.05 1.73
C THR A 71 -16.77 6.50 2.17
N GLY A 72 -17.84 7.29 2.11
CA GLY A 72 -17.82 8.71 2.40
C GLY A 72 -17.70 9.55 1.12
N ALA A 73 -16.66 10.37 1.02
CA ALA A 73 -16.38 11.12 -0.20
C ALA A 73 -15.56 10.26 -1.16
N ILE A 74 -15.89 10.29 -2.45
CA ILE A 74 -15.11 9.54 -3.45
C ILE A 74 -13.72 10.16 -3.56
N GLU A 75 -12.71 9.37 -3.27
CA GLU A 75 -11.31 9.77 -3.30
C GLU A 75 -10.48 8.72 -4.05
N PHE A 76 -9.56 9.19 -4.88
CA PHE A 76 -8.59 8.40 -5.60
C PHE A 76 -7.23 8.65 -4.99
N ASN A 77 -6.52 7.56 -4.70
CA ASN A 77 -5.18 7.61 -4.12
C ASN A 77 -5.07 8.43 -2.83
N GLY A 78 -6.16 8.54 -2.06
CA GLY A 78 -6.21 9.18 -0.73
C GLY A 78 -6.57 10.67 -0.72
N ASP A 79 -6.45 11.40 -1.83
CA ASP A 79 -6.67 12.86 -1.81
C ASP A 79 -7.13 13.51 -3.13
N SER A 80 -7.28 12.74 -4.21
CA SER A 80 -7.75 13.25 -5.51
C SER A 80 -9.25 12.97 -5.68
N LYS A 81 -10.04 13.98 -6.04
CA LYS A 81 -11.51 13.90 -6.08
C LYS A 81 -12.04 14.04 -7.50
N PRO A 82 -13.12 13.32 -7.85
CA PRO A 82 -13.78 13.50 -9.15
C PRO A 82 -14.44 14.88 -9.22
N ILE A 83 -14.23 15.59 -10.33
CA ILE A 83 -14.94 16.82 -10.70
C ILE A 83 -16.06 16.52 -11.70
N ALA A 84 -15.74 15.70 -12.72
CA ALA A 84 -16.69 15.27 -13.73
C ALA A 84 -16.40 13.81 -14.10
N VAL A 85 -17.44 12.99 -14.24
CA VAL A 85 -17.31 11.55 -14.46
C VAL A 85 -18.04 11.12 -15.72
N ASN A 86 -17.65 9.96 -16.26
CA ASN A 86 -18.30 9.29 -17.41
C ASN A 86 -18.27 10.11 -18.71
N LEU A 87 -17.19 10.84 -18.98
CA LEU A 87 -17.02 11.49 -20.27
C LEU A 87 -16.61 10.44 -21.31
N GLU A 88 -17.53 10.09 -22.20
CA GLU A 88 -17.27 9.07 -23.22
C GLU A 88 -16.31 9.57 -24.30
N ALA A 89 -15.34 8.74 -24.63
CA ALA A 89 -14.45 8.89 -25.78
C ALA A 89 -14.50 7.64 -26.65
N LYS A 90 -14.05 7.74 -27.91
CA LYS A 90 -14.07 6.61 -28.85
C LYS A 90 -13.38 5.35 -28.31
N ASN A 91 -12.33 5.52 -27.52
CA ASN A 91 -11.45 4.46 -27.01
C ASN A 91 -11.49 4.31 -25.48
N GLY A 92 -12.42 4.94 -24.77
CA GLY A 92 -12.42 4.86 -23.31
C GLY A 92 -13.37 5.83 -22.64
N ILE A 93 -13.13 6.06 -21.34
CA ILE A 93 -13.89 6.97 -20.50
C ILE A 93 -12.90 7.89 -19.80
N VAL A 94 -13.22 9.18 -19.75
CA VAL A 94 -12.48 10.18 -18.99
C VAL A 94 -13.27 10.56 -17.75
N HIS A 95 -12.59 10.54 -16.61
CA HIS A 95 -13.04 11.15 -15.36
C HIS A 95 -12.09 12.29 -15.04
N ILE A 96 -12.59 13.52 -14.96
CA ILE A 96 -11.82 14.71 -14.57
C ILE A 96 -11.62 14.69 -13.05
N ILE A 97 -10.40 14.91 -12.59
CA ILE A 97 -10.03 14.94 -11.16
C ILE A 97 -9.35 16.25 -10.79
N ASP A 98 -9.46 16.63 -9.51
CA ASP A 98 -8.95 17.91 -8.99
C ASP A 98 -7.45 17.92 -8.66
N LYS A 99 -6.82 16.74 -8.58
CA LYS A 99 -5.41 16.60 -8.19
C LYS A 99 -4.66 15.57 -9.05
N VAL A 100 -3.40 15.88 -9.39
CA VAL A 100 -2.50 14.90 -10.02
C VAL A 100 -2.13 13.84 -8.98
N MET A 101 -2.41 12.58 -9.30
CA MET A 101 -2.05 11.43 -8.47
C MET A 101 -0.59 11.04 -8.71
N VAL A 102 0.29 11.39 -7.77
CA VAL A 102 1.67 10.90 -7.78
C VAL A 102 1.68 9.45 -7.26
N PRO A 103 2.34 8.50 -7.97
CA PRO A 103 2.36 7.10 -7.53
C PRO A 103 2.98 6.96 -6.13
N PRO A 104 2.24 6.40 -5.14
CA PRO A 104 2.70 6.38 -3.76
C PRO A 104 3.63 5.21 -3.46
N ASN A 105 4.50 5.39 -2.46
CA ASN A 105 5.27 4.31 -1.84
C ASN A 105 4.38 3.48 -0.90
N VAL A 106 4.90 2.38 -0.34
CA VAL A 106 4.11 1.50 0.55
C VAL A 106 3.66 2.18 1.85
N VAL A 107 4.44 3.12 2.38
CA VAL A 107 4.07 3.88 3.59
C VAL A 107 2.91 4.83 3.32
N THR A 108 2.97 5.61 2.24
CA THR A 108 1.87 6.50 1.82
C THR A 108 0.61 5.69 1.54
N LYS A 109 0.72 4.49 0.97
CA LYS A 109 -0.44 3.59 0.81
C LYS A 109 -1.05 3.16 2.12
N ALA A 110 -0.22 2.87 3.12
CA ALA A 110 -0.71 2.53 4.46
C ALA A 110 -1.43 3.73 5.09
N ILE A 111 -0.89 4.94 4.96
CA ILE A 111 -1.49 6.18 5.45
C ILE A 111 -2.85 6.45 4.78
N ASN A 112 -2.95 6.23 3.47
CA ASN A 112 -4.17 6.53 2.71
C ASN A 112 -5.28 5.49 2.93
N ASN A 113 -5.01 4.37 3.61
CA ASN A 113 -5.99 3.32 3.86
C ASN A 113 -6.40 3.31 5.34
N SER A 114 -7.66 3.66 5.60
CA SER A 114 -8.23 3.72 6.94
C SER A 114 -8.16 2.39 7.71
N ASN A 115 -8.17 1.24 7.00
CA ASN A 115 -8.01 -0.09 7.59
C ASN A 115 -6.61 -0.35 8.15
N PHE A 116 -5.64 0.54 7.90
CA PHE A 116 -4.28 0.47 8.44
C PHE A 116 -3.95 1.58 9.44
N SER A 117 -4.95 2.32 9.93
CA SER A 117 -4.71 3.40 10.91
C SER A 117 -3.96 2.92 12.16
N THR A 118 -4.23 1.70 12.65
CA THR A 118 -3.53 1.11 13.80
C THR A 118 -2.10 0.70 13.44
N LEU A 119 -1.88 0.20 12.22
CA LEU A 119 -0.53 -0.09 11.71
C LEU A 119 0.31 1.19 11.62
N VAL A 120 -0.26 2.26 11.07
CA VAL A 120 0.40 3.57 10.98
C VAL A 120 0.74 4.07 12.39
N ALA A 121 -0.21 4.02 13.33
CA ALA A 121 0.04 4.39 14.72
C ALA A 121 1.19 3.57 15.33
N ALA A 122 1.21 2.25 15.10
CA ALA A 122 2.26 1.37 15.58
C ALA A 122 3.63 1.69 14.95
N LEU A 123 3.72 1.99 13.65
CA LEU A 123 4.97 2.35 12.97
C LEU A 123 5.51 3.72 13.42
N THR A 124 4.62 4.64 13.80
CA THR A 124 4.97 6.00 14.26
C THR A 124 5.13 6.13 15.77
N ASP A 125 5.04 5.03 16.52
CA ASP A 125 5.15 5.07 17.98
C ASP A 125 6.53 5.62 18.40
N SER A 126 6.54 6.72 19.13
CA SER A 126 7.76 7.43 19.53
C SER A 126 8.68 6.64 20.46
N ARG A 127 8.21 5.51 21.00
CA ARG A 127 9.02 4.62 21.84
C ARG A 127 10.02 3.79 21.02
N HIS A 128 9.80 3.65 19.71
CA HIS A 128 10.69 2.89 18.84
C HIS A 128 12.08 3.49 18.78
N THR A 129 13.08 2.61 18.70
CA THR A 129 14.46 3.01 18.38
C THR A 129 14.71 3.01 16.88
N THR A 130 13.88 2.28 16.12
CA THR A 130 13.93 2.19 14.66
C THR A 130 12.96 3.19 14.04
N ASP A 131 13.44 4.03 13.12
CA ASP A 131 12.57 4.88 12.31
C ASP A 131 11.97 4.07 11.15
N PHE A 132 10.88 3.35 11.43
CA PHE A 132 10.20 2.52 10.44
C PHE A 132 9.68 3.32 9.25
N VAL A 133 9.18 4.54 9.48
CA VAL A 133 8.60 5.37 8.42
C VAL A 133 9.69 5.74 7.41
N SER A 134 10.85 6.17 7.89
CA SER A 134 11.99 6.50 7.05
C SER A 134 12.51 5.27 6.29
N VAL A 135 12.70 4.14 7.00
CA VAL A 135 13.18 2.88 6.39
C VAL A 135 12.23 2.40 5.28
N LEU A 136 10.94 2.30 5.56
CA LEU A 136 9.95 1.77 4.62
C LEU A 136 9.56 2.77 3.51
N SER A 137 9.88 4.04 3.67
CA SER A 137 9.72 5.06 2.62
C SER A 137 10.91 5.12 1.66
N GLY A 138 12.05 4.55 2.05
CA GLY A 138 13.28 4.55 1.27
C GLY A 138 13.26 3.64 0.05
N ASP A 139 14.45 3.42 -0.50
CA ASP A 139 14.65 2.57 -1.68
C ASP A 139 14.34 1.10 -1.33
N GLY A 140 13.36 0.55 -2.04
CA GLY A 140 12.97 -0.84 -1.90
C GLY A 140 13.67 -1.76 -2.93
N PRO A 141 13.05 -2.91 -3.28
CA PRO A 141 11.66 -3.25 -2.97
C PRO A 141 11.44 -3.83 -1.57
N PHE A 142 10.30 -3.50 -0.97
CA PHE A 142 9.78 -4.12 0.24
C PHE A 142 8.59 -5.03 -0.06
N THR A 143 8.40 -6.08 0.74
CA THR A 143 7.11 -6.79 0.85
C THR A 143 6.59 -6.61 2.26
N ILE A 144 5.42 -5.99 2.40
CA ILE A 144 4.79 -5.75 3.69
C ILE A 144 3.54 -6.62 3.80
N PHE A 145 3.50 -7.48 4.81
CA PHE A 145 2.27 -8.12 5.26
C PHE A 145 1.57 -7.14 6.21
N ALA A 146 0.60 -6.36 5.72
CA ALA A 146 -0.03 -5.29 6.50
C ALA A 146 -1.24 -5.82 7.29
N PRO A 147 -1.18 -5.86 8.63
CA PRO A 147 -2.32 -6.23 9.46
C PRO A 147 -3.37 -5.12 9.47
N THR A 148 -4.64 -5.51 9.40
CA THR A 148 -5.77 -4.58 9.51
C THR A 148 -5.96 -4.06 10.95
N ASN A 149 -6.80 -3.04 11.12
CA ASN A 149 -7.20 -2.58 12.45
C ASN A 149 -7.84 -3.71 13.28
N GLU A 150 -8.65 -4.56 12.65
CA GLU A 150 -9.28 -5.72 13.28
C GLU A 150 -8.23 -6.74 13.74
N ALA A 151 -7.17 -6.94 12.95
CA ALA A 151 -6.04 -7.80 13.32
C ALA A 151 -5.34 -7.30 14.58
N PHE A 152 -5.08 -5.98 14.69
CA PHE A 152 -4.53 -5.39 15.90
C PHE A 152 -5.48 -5.46 17.08
N GLN A 153 -6.78 -5.24 16.86
CA GLN A 153 -7.77 -5.38 17.94
C GLN A 153 -7.81 -6.82 18.47
N ALA A 154 -7.72 -7.82 17.59
CA ALA A 154 -7.61 -9.22 17.98
C ALA A 154 -6.34 -9.50 18.78
N LEU A 155 -5.21 -8.89 18.41
CA LEU A 155 -3.97 -8.96 19.18
C LEU A 155 -4.15 -8.40 20.59
N LEU A 156 -4.72 -7.21 20.75
CA LEU A 156 -4.97 -6.60 22.07
C LEU A 156 -5.87 -7.51 22.93
N ASN A 157 -6.94 -8.05 22.32
CA ASN A 157 -7.85 -8.96 23.01
C ASN A 157 -7.21 -10.31 23.40
N SER A 158 -6.07 -10.68 22.81
CA SER A 158 -5.37 -11.94 23.13
C SER A 158 -4.69 -11.91 24.51
N ASN A 159 -4.49 -10.73 25.09
CA ASN A 159 -3.87 -10.56 26.40
C ASN A 159 -4.68 -9.56 27.22
N SER A 160 -5.24 -10.01 28.35
CA SER A 160 -6.05 -9.15 29.23
C SER A 160 -5.28 -7.95 29.82
N ALA A 161 -3.95 -7.93 29.73
CA ALA A 161 -3.12 -6.80 30.13
C ALA A 161 -2.96 -5.73 29.04
N TRP A 162 -3.40 -5.99 27.80
CA TRP A 162 -3.23 -5.08 26.66
C TRP A 162 -4.54 -4.40 26.29
N ASN A 163 -4.71 -3.14 26.72
CA ASN A 163 -5.84 -2.30 26.35
C ASN A 163 -5.50 -1.36 25.19
N SER A 164 -4.22 -1.08 24.95
CA SER A 164 -3.74 -0.28 23.82
C SER A 164 -2.32 -0.69 23.40
N LEU A 165 -1.84 -0.14 22.27
CA LEU A 165 -0.48 -0.38 21.79
C LEU A 165 0.60 -0.01 22.83
N THR A 166 0.32 0.93 23.74
CA THR A 166 1.29 1.34 24.77
C THR A 166 1.49 0.29 25.86
N ASP A 167 0.54 -0.63 26.02
CA ASP A 167 0.62 -1.73 26.99
C ASP A 167 1.47 -2.89 26.47
N ILE A 168 1.71 -2.94 25.16
CA ILE A 168 2.65 -3.88 24.54
C ILE A 168 4.07 -3.39 24.82
N PRO A 169 4.97 -4.25 25.35
CA PRO A 169 6.37 -3.92 25.49
C PRO A 169 6.97 -3.48 24.16
N ILE A 170 7.70 -2.37 24.15
CA ILE A 170 8.17 -1.78 22.89
C ILE A 170 9.06 -2.73 22.08
N GLU A 171 9.94 -3.48 22.75
CA GLU A 171 10.80 -4.49 22.10
C GLU A 171 9.97 -5.58 21.40
N THR A 172 8.82 -5.94 21.97
CA THR A 172 7.88 -6.89 21.35
C THR A 172 7.22 -6.28 20.13
N LEU A 173 6.76 -5.02 20.22
CA LEU A 173 6.16 -4.32 19.09
C LEU A 173 7.18 -4.14 17.95
N ASP A 174 8.42 -3.75 18.26
CA ASP A 174 9.54 -3.61 17.32
C ASP A 174 9.81 -4.93 16.58
N ALA A 175 9.92 -6.04 17.31
CA ALA A 175 10.16 -7.36 16.74
C ALA A 175 9.00 -7.81 15.85
N VAL A 176 7.75 -7.61 16.30
CA VAL A 176 6.54 -7.94 15.54
C VAL A 176 6.47 -7.12 14.26
N LEU A 177 6.68 -5.81 14.29
CA LEU A 177 6.64 -4.96 13.09
C LEU A 177 7.70 -5.38 12.07
N LYS A 178 8.92 -5.71 12.51
CA LYS A 178 9.97 -6.26 11.64
C LYS A 178 9.59 -7.62 11.06
N TYR A 179 8.81 -8.43 11.77
CA TYR A 179 8.32 -9.72 11.28
C TYR A 179 7.23 -9.61 10.20
N HIS A 180 6.68 -8.41 9.98
CA HIS A 180 5.72 -8.15 8.89
C HIS A 180 6.38 -7.62 7.61
N VAL A 181 7.70 -7.41 7.62
CA VAL A 181 8.43 -6.79 6.51
C VAL A 181 9.44 -7.76 5.96
N VAL A 182 9.47 -7.92 4.64
CA VAL A 182 10.57 -8.54 3.89
C VAL A 182 11.37 -7.42 3.25
N ASN A 183 12.69 -7.46 3.41
CA ASN A 183 13.59 -6.51 2.78
C ASN A 183 14.08 -7.01 1.41
N GLU A 184 14.39 -6.07 0.51
CA GLU A 184 15.02 -6.32 -0.80
C GLU A 184 14.26 -7.32 -1.70
N ALA A 185 12.95 -7.44 -1.54
CA ALA A 185 12.12 -8.31 -2.35
C ALA A 185 10.72 -7.72 -2.58
N ASN A 186 10.27 -7.75 -3.83
CA ASN A 186 8.90 -7.42 -4.24
C ASN A 186 8.10 -8.71 -4.48
N VAL A 187 7.89 -9.52 -3.44
CA VAL A 187 7.32 -10.86 -3.55
C VAL A 187 5.84 -10.76 -3.95
N GLN A 188 5.53 -11.07 -5.21
CA GLN A 188 4.13 -11.09 -5.70
C GLN A 188 3.43 -12.40 -5.35
N SER A 189 2.10 -12.37 -5.24
CA SER A 189 1.29 -13.57 -4.95
C SER A 189 1.53 -14.69 -5.97
N LYS A 190 1.74 -14.34 -7.24
CA LYS A 190 2.03 -15.27 -8.35
C LYS A 190 3.39 -15.97 -8.22
N GLU A 191 4.29 -15.43 -7.41
CA GLU A 191 5.64 -15.98 -7.18
C GLU A 191 5.67 -16.94 -5.99
N LEU A 192 4.61 -16.92 -5.16
CA LEU A 192 4.50 -17.76 -3.98
C LEU A 192 4.40 -19.24 -4.36
N LYS A 193 5.18 -20.07 -3.65
CA LYS A 193 5.17 -21.53 -3.79
C LYS A 193 4.83 -22.16 -2.45
N ASP A 194 4.13 -23.29 -2.50
CA ASP A 194 3.82 -24.05 -1.30
C ASP A 194 5.10 -24.51 -0.59
N ASN A 195 5.14 -24.37 0.74
CA ASN A 195 6.31 -24.58 1.60
C ASN A 195 7.51 -23.67 1.31
N GLN A 196 7.32 -22.56 0.58
CA GLN A 196 8.37 -21.55 0.43
C GLN A 196 8.66 -20.88 1.78
N GLU A 197 9.94 -20.80 2.14
CA GLU A 197 10.38 -19.97 3.26
C GLU A 197 10.73 -18.56 2.78
N ILE A 198 10.23 -17.55 3.48
CA ILE A 198 10.56 -16.14 3.23
C ILE A 198 11.21 -15.58 4.49
N THR A 199 12.40 -15.00 4.34
CA THR A 199 13.13 -14.34 5.44
C THR A 199 12.59 -12.93 5.66
N MET A 200 12.20 -12.63 6.89
CA MET A 200 11.68 -11.33 7.32
C MET A 200 12.82 -10.39 7.72
N LEU A 201 12.50 -9.11 7.96
CA LEU A 201 13.44 -8.06 8.35
C LEU A 201 14.08 -8.35 9.71
N ASN A 202 13.39 -9.06 10.60
CA ASN A 202 13.96 -9.52 11.87
C ASN A 202 14.83 -10.79 11.75
N SER A 203 15.10 -11.27 10.52
CA SER A 203 15.84 -12.50 10.18
C SER A 203 15.12 -13.83 10.45
N ASP A 204 13.94 -13.81 11.08
CA ASP A 204 13.12 -15.02 11.19
C ASP A 204 12.46 -15.35 9.85
N LYS A 205 11.90 -16.56 9.78
CA LYS A 205 11.26 -17.05 8.57
C LYS A 205 9.76 -17.20 8.76
N ILE A 206 9.03 -17.03 7.66
CA ILE A 206 7.65 -17.50 7.52
C ILE A 206 7.61 -18.57 6.45
N THR A 207 6.71 -19.53 6.58
CA THR A 207 6.46 -20.54 5.55
C THR A 207 5.14 -20.23 4.85
N VAL A 208 5.14 -20.22 3.53
CA VAL A 208 3.93 -20.11 2.72
C VAL A 208 3.19 -21.45 2.72
N ASP A 209 1.89 -21.43 3.00
CA ASP A 209 0.97 -22.56 2.89
C ASP A 209 -0.10 -22.24 1.85
N LEU A 210 -0.12 -22.98 0.74
CA LEU A 210 -1.08 -22.82 -0.35
C LEU A 210 -2.14 -23.94 -0.38
N THR A 211 -2.14 -24.85 0.61
CA THR A 211 -3.00 -26.04 0.65
C THR A 211 -4.48 -25.68 0.56
N ASN A 212 -4.88 -24.56 1.19
CA ASN A 212 -6.28 -24.11 1.26
C ASN A 212 -6.36 -22.58 1.14
N GLY A 213 -5.85 -22.04 0.03
CA GLY A 213 -5.69 -20.61 -0.20
C GLY A 213 -4.35 -20.09 0.32
N ALA A 214 -4.00 -18.85 -0.02
CA ALA A 214 -2.71 -18.25 0.37
C ALA A 214 -2.69 -17.92 1.87
N LYS A 215 -1.88 -18.69 2.61
CA LYS A 215 -1.67 -18.52 4.05
C LYS A 215 -0.20 -18.45 4.37
N LEU A 216 0.08 -17.91 5.54
CA LEU A 216 1.40 -17.77 6.11
C LEU A 216 1.45 -18.53 7.42
N LYS A 217 2.45 -19.38 7.59
CA LYS A 217 2.76 -20.08 8.83
C LYS A 217 3.93 -19.40 9.51
N THR A 218 3.68 -18.81 10.67
CA THR A 218 4.70 -18.11 11.46
C THR A 218 5.60 -19.08 12.23
N SER A 219 6.69 -18.56 12.81
CA SER A 219 7.60 -19.27 13.71
C SER A 219 6.89 -19.79 14.98
N SER A 220 5.89 -19.06 15.48
CA SER A 220 5.03 -19.51 16.59
C SER A 220 4.06 -20.62 16.22
N GLY A 221 3.98 -21.00 14.95
CA GLY A 221 3.04 -22.00 14.43
C GLY A 221 1.65 -21.44 14.13
N GLN A 222 1.47 -20.12 14.20
CA GLN A 222 0.23 -19.44 13.81
C GLN A 222 0.03 -19.56 12.30
N ILE A 223 -1.22 -19.83 11.88
CA ILE A 223 -1.61 -19.83 10.46
C ILE A 223 -2.43 -18.58 10.21
N VAL A 224 -1.96 -17.73 9.31
CA VAL A 224 -2.54 -16.42 9.01
C VAL A 224 -2.96 -16.36 7.54
N ALA A 225 -4.20 -15.95 7.28
CA ALA A 225 -4.69 -15.79 5.92
C ALA A 225 -4.29 -14.44 5.34
N ILE A 226 -4.05 -14.42 4.02
CA ILE A 226 -3.85 -13.19 3.26
C ILE A 226 -5.20 -12.81 2.64
N SER A 227 -5.77 -11.66 3.03
CA SER A 227 -7.11 -11.22 2.61
C SER A 227 -7.11 -10.38 1.34
N ALA A 228 -6.01 -9.71 1.02
CA ALA A 228 -5.80 -9.06 -0.27
C ALA A 228 -4.32 -9.11 -0.65
N THR A 229 -4.01 -9.24 -1.93
CA THR A 229 -2.64 -9.38 -2.42
C THR A 229 -2.26 -8.27 -3.40
N ASP A 230 -0.95 -8.10 -3.58
CA ASP A 230 -0.35 -7.35 -4.68
C ASP A 230 -0.75 -5.86 -4.73
N ILE A 231 -0.88 -5.20 -3.59
CA ILE A 231 -1.10 -3.75 -3.55
C ILE A 231 0.25 -3.06 -3.83
N GLN A 232 0.53 -2.77 -5.11
CA GLN A 232 1.81 -2.26 -5.58
C GLN A 232 1.99 -0.76 -5.40
N GLY A 233 3.08 -0.40 -4.71
CA GLY A 233 3.65 0.95 -4.64
C GLY A 233 4.99 1.06 -5.36
N ILE A 234 5.55 2.27 -5.42
CA ILE A 234 6.79 2.53 -6.17
C ILE A 234 8.02 1.85 -5.59
N ASN A 235 7.99 1.47 -4.31
CA ASN A 235 9.11 0.85 -3.60
C ASN A 235 8.75 -0.51 -2.99
N GLY A 236 7.66 -1.15 -3.42
CA GLY A 236 7.29 -2.46 -2.90
C GLY A 236 5.83 -2.86 -3.07
N VAL A 237 5.48 -3.93 -2.39
CA VAL A 237 4.17 -4.57 -2.38
C VAL A 237 3.62 -4.63 -0.96
N ILE A 238 2.30 -4.44 -0.84
CA ILE A 238 1.55 -4.79 0.37
C ILE A 238 0.64 -5.99 0.10
N HIS A 239 0.68 -6.97 0.99
CA HIS A 239 -0.31 -8.03 1.13
C HIS A 239 -1.03 -7.84 2.46
N VAL A 240 -2.35 -7.83 2.45
CA VAL A 240 -3.16 -7.59 3.65
C VAL A 240 -3.35 -8.89 4.41
N VAL A 241 -3.15 -8.85 5.72
CA VAL A 241 -3.34 -10.00 6.60
C VAL A 241 -4.38 -9.72 7.68
N ASP A 242 -5.19 -10.72 7.99
CA ASP A 242 -6.29 -10.59 8.97
C ASP A 242 -5.83 -10.83 10.42
N THR A 243 -4.54 -11.08 10.63
CA THR A 243 -3.97 -11.32 11.96
C THR A 243 -2.55 -10.79 12.01
N VAL A 244 -2.18 -10.19 13.15
CA VAL A 244 -0.80 -9.78 13.41
C VAL A 244 0.07 -11.04 13.49
N LEU A 245 1.12 -11.10 12.68
CA LEU A 245 2.11 -12.17 12.64
C LEU A 245 2.90 -12.19 13.95
N LEU A 246 2.85 -13.32 14.65
CA LEU A 246 3.53 -13.51 15.93
C LEU A 246 4.72 -14.46 15.80
N LEU A 247 5.77 -14.12 16.54
CA LEU A 247 7.06 -14.81 16.60
C LEU A 247 7.04 -16.03 17.50
#